data_AF-A0A3N1Q7X1-F1
#
_entry.id   AF-A0A3N1Q7X1-F1
#
_cell.length_a   1.000
_cell.length_b   1.000
_cell.length_c   1.000
_cell.angle_alpha   90.00
_cell.angle_beta   90.00
_cell.angle_gamma   90.00
#
_symmetry.space_group_name_H-M   'P 1'
#
loop_
_entity.id
_entity.type
_entity.pdbx_description
1 polymer ?
#
loop_
_entity_poly.entity_id
_entity_poly.type
_entity_poly.pdbx_seq_one_letter_code
_entity_poly.pdbx_strand_id
1 'polypeptide(L)'
;MAALDELRTAEARRMLGLEDGTALRARAEAWLAQGLISPSLELLAASYDLTDGEALRLLRSAAVELDVVFATTQKARSHYLTASMSTLTTAEGVGGIVAVSNGVTDELTARARRALARVFGRRS
;
A
#
# COMPACT_ATOMS: atom_id res chain seq x y z
N MET A 1 12.05 10.18 -9.60
CA MET A 1 11.54 9.97 -8.22
C MET A 1 10.10 9.47 -8.18
N ALA A 2 9.25 9.79 -9.16
CA ALA A 2 7.86 9.29 -9.22
C ALA A 2 7.75 7.75 -9.28
N ALA A 3 8.49 7.08 -10.17
CA ALA A 3 8.38 5.61 -10.33
C ALA A 3 8.70 4.80 -9.05
N LEU A 4 9.68 5.22 -8.24
CA LEU A 4 10.00 4.51 -7.00
C LEU A 4 8.87 4.64 -5.98
N ASP A 5 8.25 5.83 -5.90
CA ASP A 5 7.10 6.07 -5.03
C ASP A 5 5.83 5.35 -5.51
N GLU A 6 5.63 5.26 -6.83
CA GLU A 6 4.57 4.45 -7.42
C GLU A 6 4.74 2.95 -7.15
N LEU A 7 5.96 2.42 -7.28
CA LEU A 7 6.27 1.04 -6.94
C LEU A 7 6.05 0.79 -5.45
N ARG A 8 6.48 1.72 -4.60
CA ARG A 8 6.23 1.66 -3.15
C ARG A 8 4.74 1.70 -2.83
N THR A 9 3.96 2.48 -3.58
CA THR A 9 2.49 2.51 -3.47
C THR A 9 1.86 1.19 -3.94
N ALA A 10 2.39 0.57 -5.00
CA ALA A 10 1.98 -0.76 -5.46
C ALA A 10 2.23 -1.83 -4.37
N GLU A 11 3.40 -1.80 -3.73
CA GLU A 11 3.71 -2.71 -2.62
C GLU A 11 2.78 -2.51 -1.43
N ALA A 12 2.41 -1.25 -1.13
CA ALA A 12 1.41 -0.95 -0.10
C ALA A 12 0.05 -1.58 -0.44
N ARG A 13 -0.41 -1.43 -1.70
CA ARG A 13 -1.66 -2.06 -2.18
C ARG A 13 -1.59 -3.57 -2.10
N ARG A 14 -0.48 -4.20 -2.52
CA ARG A 14 -0.24 -5.65 -2.41
C ARG A 14 -0.37 -6.13 -0.97
N MET A 15 0.28 -5.46 -0.02
CA MET A 15 0.20 -5.81 1.40
C MET A 15 -1.19 -5.64 2.01
N LEU A 16 -2.03 -4.79 1.41
CA LEU A 16 -3.41 -4.54 1.83
C LEU A 16 -4.45 -5.41 1.08
N GLY A 17 -4.01 -6.22 0.10
CA GLY A 17 -4.91 -7.00 -0.75
C GLY A 17 -5.71 -6.16 -1.76
N LEU A 18 -5.19 -4.98 -2.13
CA LEU A 18 -5.82 -4.03 -3.06
C LEU A 18 -5.18 -4.02 -4.46
N GLU A 19 -4.10 -4.78 -4.66
CA GLU A 19 -3.43 -4.94 -5.96
C GLU A 19 -3.84 -6.30 -6.53
N ASP A 20 -4.42 -6.31 -7.73
CA ASP A 20 -4.94 -7.51 -8.38
C ASP A 20 -3.95 -8.17 -9.34
N GLY A 21 -2.85 -7.50 -9.68
CA GLY A 21 -1.78 -8.05 -10.51
C GLY A 21 -1.94 -7.81 -12.01
N THR A 22 -3.15 -7.49 -12.48
CA THR A 22 -3.49 -7.46 -13.92
C THR A 22 -2.72 -6.40 -14.71
N ALA A 23 -2.47 -5.25 -14.10
CA ALA A 23 -1.75 -4.12 -14.71
C ALA A 23 -0.25 -4.12 -14.43
N LEU A 24 0.27 -5.09 -13.66
CA LEU A 24 1.65 -5.03 -13.16
C LEU A 24 2.71 -5.16 -14.25
N ARG A 25 2.45 -5.94 -15.31
CA ARG A 25 3.38 -6.05 -16.45
C ARG A 25 3.64 -4.69 -17.11
N ALA A 26 2.57 -3.99 -17.48
CA ALA A 26 2.67 -2.67 -18.13
C ALA A 26 3.31 -1.63 -17.19
N ARG A 27 3.01 -1.69 -15.88
CA ARG A 27 3.65 -0.81 -14.90
C ARG A 27 5.14 -1.10 -14.74
N ALA A 28 5.55 -2.38 -14.78
CA ALA A 28 6.96 -2.76 -14.73
C ALA A 28 7.73 -2.21 -15.93
N GLU A 29 7.19 -2.31 -17.15
CA GLU A 29 7.77 -1.68 -18.34
C GLU A 29 7.97 -0.15 -18.14
N ALA A 30 6.95 0.53 -17.61
CA ALA A 30 7.00 1.96 -17.35
C ALA A 30 8.03 2.33 -16.25
N TRP A 31 8.17 1.52 -15.21
CA TRP A 31 9.16 1.72 -14.15
C TRP A 31 10.59 1.50 -14.64
N LEU A 32 10.82 0.46 -15.44
CA LEU A 32 12.11 0.19 -16.09
C LEU A 32 12.49 1.35 -17.03
N ALA A 33 11.55 1.84 -17.83
CA ALA A 33 11.77 2.99 -18.72
C ALA A 33 12.09 4.29 -17.96
N GLN A 34 11.62 4.41 -16.71
CA GLN A 34 11.96 5.51 -15.80
C GLN A 34 13.26 5.31 -15.02
N GLY A 35 14.01 4.23 -15.30
CA GLY A 35 15.33 3.97 -14.76
C GLY A 35 15.36 3.15 -13.46
N LEU A 36 14.26 2.51 -13.06
CA LEU A 36 14.31 1.51 -11.99
C LEU A 36 15.01 0.26 -12.52
N ILE A 37 15.95 -0.28 -11.76
CA ILE A 37 16.74 -1.46 -12.13
C ILE A 37 16.46 -2.55 -11.10
N SER A 38 15.79 -3.61 -11.53
CA SER A 38 15.44 -4.76 -10.68
C SER A 38 15.24 -5.99 -11.57
N PRO A 39 15.95 -7.11 -11.32
CA PRO A 39 15.73 -8.35 -12.05
C PRO A 39 14.27 -8.82 -11.99
N SER A 40 13.61 -8.63 -10.85
CA SER A 40 12.20 -8.97 -10.70
C SER A 40 11.27 -8.11 -11.56
N LEU A 41 11.60 -6.83 -11.79
CA LEU A 41 10.86 -5.97 -12.73
C LEU A 41 11.09 -6.37 -14.18
N GLU A 42 12.31 -6.74 -14.55
CA GLU A 42 12.63 -7.24 -15.89
C GLU A 42 11.83 -8.51 -16.21
N LEU A 43 11.78 -9.47 -15.27
CA LEU A 43 10.98 -10.68 -15.40
C LEU A 43 9.48 -10.39 -15.48
N LEU A 44 8.99 -9.45 -14.65
CA LEU A 44 7.60 -9.03 -14.63
C LEU A 44 7.18 -8.37 -15.95
N ALA A 45 8.04 -7.56 -16.55
CA ALA A 45 7.78 -6.90 -17.82
C ALA A 45 7.83 -7.88 -19.01
N ALA A 46 8.75 -8.84 -19.00
CA ALA A 46 8.99 -9.76 -20.12
C ALA A 46 7.96 -10.90 -20.25
N SER A 47 7.25 -11.24 -19.18
CA SER A 47 6.41 -12.43 -19.12
C SER A 47 4.93 -12.12 -19.42
N TYR A 48 4.38 -12.71 -20.47
CA TYR A 48 2.98 -12.50 -20.89
C TYR A 48 1.99 -13.48 -20.25
N ASP A 49 2.47 -14.62 -19.75
CA ASP A 49 1.64 -15.72 -19.25
C ASP A 49 1.66 -15.86 -17.73
N LEU A 50 2.01 -14.78 -17.00
CA LEU A 50 1.99 -14.79 -15.54
C LEU A 50 0.56 -14.83 -15.02
N THR A 51 0.33 -15.69 -14.03
CA THR A 51 -0.86 -15.56 -13.18
C THR A 51 -0.74 -14.31 -12.30
N ASP A 52 -1.88 -13.76 -11.88
CA ASP A 52 -1.93 -12.63 -10.95
C ASP A 52 -1.09 -12.86 -9.68
N GLY A 53 -1.15 -14.08 -9.14
CA GLY A 53 -0.35 -14.47 -7.98
C GLY A 53 1.16 -14.53 -8.23
N GLU A 54 1.60 -14.79 -9.46
CA GLU A 54 3.02 -14.70 -9.84
C GLU A 54 3.45 -13.25 -10.04
N ALA A 55 2.61 -12.43 -10.67
CA ALA A 55 2.86 -11.01 -10.84
C ALA A 55 3.02 -10.30 -9.48
N LEU A 56 2.14 -10.62 -8.51
CA LEU A 56 2.24 -10.08 -7.14
C LEU A 56 3.48 -10.58 -6.39
N ARG A 57 3.94 -11.81 -6.65
CA ARG A 57 5.19 -12.33 -6.07
C ARG A 57 6.41 -11.59 -6.64
N LEU A 58 6.44 -11.35 -7.95
CA LEU A 58 7.51 -10.57 -8.58
C LEU A 58 7.51 -9.11 -8.11
N LEU A 59 6.34 -8.49 -7.93
CA LEU A 59 6.24 -7.16 -7.33
C LEU A 59 6.86 -7.12 -5.93
N ARG A 60 6.57 -8.13 -5.09
CA ARG A 60 7.18 -8.23 -3.76
C ARG A 60 8.70 -8.36 -3.85
N SER A 61 9.22 -9.20 -4.75
CA SER A 61 10.65 -9.38 -4.92
C SER A 61 11.33 -8.09 -5.38
N ALA A 62 10.73 -7.36 -6.34
CA ALA A 62 11.21 -6.04 -6.76
C ALA A 62 11.22 -5.03 -5.61
N ALA A 63 10.18 -5.01 -4.77
CA ALA A 63 10.12 -4.13 -3.61
C ALA A 63 11.23 -4.44 -2.58
N VAL A 64 11.62 -5.71 -2.44
CA VAL A 64 12.76 -6.12 -1.58
C VAL A 64 14.08 -5.68 -2.20
N GLU A 65 14.29 -5.94 -3.49
CA GLU A 65 15.52 -5.57 -4.22
C GLU A 65 15.79 -4.06 -4.19
N LEU A 66 14.73 -3.25 -4.22
CA LEU A 66 14.79 -1.79 -4.20
C LEU A 66 14.64 -1.17 -2.79
N ASP A 67 14.58 -1.99 -1.74
CA ASP A 67 14.42 -1.58 -0.33
C ASP A 67 13.21 -0.65 -0.06
N VAL A 68 12.07 -0.95 -0.69
CA VAL A 68 10.82 -0.18 -0.51
C VAL A 68 9.69 -0.97 0.17
N VAL A 69 10.02 -2.11 0.76
CA VAL A 69 9.06 -2.92 1.55
C VAL A 69 8.58 -2.21 2.82
N PHE A 70 7.42 -2.62 3.32
CA PHE A 70 6.93 -2.19 4.62
C PHE A 70 7.10 -3.27 5.67
N ALA A 71 7.63 -2.89 6.84
CA ALA A 71 7.78 -3.81 7.97
C ALA A 71 6.44 -4.29 8.55
N THR A 72 5.36 -3.51 8.40
CA THR A 72 4.03 -3.85 8.93
C THR A 72 2.93 -3.37 8.01
N THR A 73 1.77 -4.04 8.05
CA THR A 73 0.56 -3.61 7.34
C THR A 73 0.11 -2.20 7.77
N GLN A 74 0.36 -1.80 9.01
CA GLN A 74 0.05 -0.45 9.48
C GLN A 74 0.89 0.62 8.76
N LYS A 75 2.18 0.36 8.51
CA LYS A 75 3.04 1.27 7.74
C LYS A 75 2.61 1.35 6.28
N ALA A 76 2.30 0.20 5.66
CA ALA A 76 1.74 0.15 4.31
C ALA A 76 0.44 0.96 4.19
N ARG A 77 -0.48 0.80 5.15
CA ARG A 77 -1.73 1.57 5.22
C ARG A 77 -1.48 3.06 5.34
N SER A 78 -0.58 3.48 6.24
CA SER A 78 -0.24 4.90 6.39
C SER A 78 0.29 5.50 5.09
N HIS A 79 1.21 4.80 4.42
CA HIS A 79 1.75 5.24 3.15
C HIS A 79 0.67 5.36 2.06
N TYR A 80 -0.15 4.32 1.91
CA TYR A 80 -1.24 4.30 0.94
C TYR A 80 -2.22 5.46 1.16
N LEU A 81 -2.60 5.74 2.41
CA LEU A 81 -3.47 6.86 2.74
C LEU A 81 -2.82 8.19 2.38
N THR A 82 -1.56 8.43 2.79
CA THR A 82 -0.84 9.67 2.47
C THR A 82 -0.69 9.86 0.95
N ALA A 83 -0.35 8.81 0.20
CA ALA A 83 -0.24 8.85 -1.25
C ALA A 83 -1.59 9.06 -1.95
N SER A 84 -2.69 8.60 -1.34
CA SER A 84 -4.05 8.78 -1.88
C SER A 84 -4.65 10.14 -1.49
N MET A 85 -4.16 10.77 -0.42
CA MET A 85 -4.65 12.07 0.05
C MET A 85 -4.45 13.15 -1.00
N SER A 86 -3.34 13.16 -1.74
CA SER A 86 -3.13 14.15 -2.82
C SER A 86 -4.23 14.07 -3.88
N THR A 87 -4.69 12.85 -4.20
CA THR A 87 -5.78 12.60 -5.16
C THR A 87 -7.15 12.98 -4.58
N LEU A 88 -7.36 12.76 -3.28
CA LEU A 88 -8.60 13.12 -2.57
C LEU A 88 -8.75 14.63 -2.38
N THR A 89 -7.66 15.36 -2.17
CA THR A 89 -7.69 16.83 -2.02
C THR A 89 -7.96 17.57 -3.32
N THR A 90 -7.80 16.93 -4.48
CA THR A 90 -8.00 17.53 -5.80
C THR A 90 -9.36 17.23 -6.43
N ALA A 91 -10.10 16.20 -5.99
CA ALA A 91 -11.27 15.71 -6.73
C ALA A 91 -12.64 15.99 -6.11
N GLU A 92 -12.87 15.86 -4.79
CA GLU A 92 -14.20 16.14 -4.19
C GLU A 92 -14.12 15.95 -2.67
N GLY A 93 -13.92 17.04 -1.93
CA GLY A 93 -13.56 17.04 -0.51
C GLY A 93 -14.62 16.60 0.52
N VAL A 94 -15.65 15.84 0.16
CA VAL A 94 -16.73 15.50 1.13
C VAL A 94 -17.13 14.01 1.12
N GLY A 95 -17.02 13.28 0.00
CA GLY A 95 -17.45 11.88 -0.07
C GLY A 95 -16.48 10.86 0.54
N GLY A 96 -15.17 11.03 0.30
CA GLY A 96 -14.13 10.07 0.74
C GLY A 96 -13.82 10.11 2.24
N ILE A 97 -14.11 11.22 2.91
CA ILE A 97 -13.86 11.40 4.35
C ILE A 97 -14.79 10.49 5.17
N VAL A 98 -16.01 10.23 4.71
CA VAL A 98 -17.00 9.43 5.46
C VAL A 98 -16.63 7.94 5.50
N ALA A 99 -16.11 7.37 4.42
CA ALA A 99 -15.69 5.97 4.38
C ALA A 99 -14.44 5.70 5.24
N VAL A 100 -13.49 6.66 5.28
CA VAL A 100 -12.28 6.56 6.13
C VAL A 100 -12.62 6.83 7.60
N SER A 101 -13.54 7.76 7.88
CA SER A 101 -13.96 8.11 9.25
C SER A 101 -14.62 6.94 9.99
N ASN A 102 -15.44 6.13 9.31
CA ASN A 102 -16.09 4.98 9.95
C ASN A 102 -15.10 3.88 10.38
N GLY A 103 -14.03 3.63 9.62
CA GLY A 103 -13.01 2.64 9.99
C GLY A 103 -11.99 3.13 11.03
N VAL A 104 -11.68 4.43 11.04
CA VAL A 104 -10.70 5.02 11.97
C VAL A 104 -11.32 5.27 13.35
N THR A 105 -12.59 5.64 13.41
CA THR A 105 -13.29 5.93 14.68
C THR A 105 -13.44 4.68 15.53
N ASP A 106 -13.73 3.51 14.95
CA ASP A 106 -13.88 2.27 15.72
C ASP A 106 -12.57 1.78 16.33
N GLU A 107 -11.45 1.89 15.61
CA GLU A 107 -10.13 1.47 16.09
C GLU A 107 -9.59 2.42 17.18
N LEU A 108 -9.84 3.74 17.05
CA LEU A 108 -9.50 4.73 18.07
C LEU A 108 -10.40 4.60 19.30
N THR A 109 -11.69 4.35 19.13
CA THR A 109 -12.63 4.12 20.24
C THR A 109 -12.26 2.84 20.99
N ALA A 110 -11.87 1.77 20.29
CA ALA A 110 -11.41 0.52 20.91
C ALA A 110 -10.07 0.68 21.64
N ARG A 111 -9.17 1.56 21.17
CA ARG A 111 -7.92 1.90 21.88
C ARG A 111 -8.19 2.80 23.09
N ALA A 112 -9.07 3.80 22.97
CA ALA A 112 -9.45 4.69 24.07
C ALA A 112 -10.18 3.94 25.19
N ARG A 113 -11.10 3.03 24.84
CA ARG A 113 -11.82 2.20 25.83
C ARG A 113 -10.87 1.25 26.57
N ARG A 114 -9.86 0.68 25.89
CA ARG A 114 -8.80 -0.13 26.52
C ARG A 114 -7.85 0.70 27.39
N ALA A 115 -7.56 1.95 27.00
CA ALA A 115 -6.74 2.85 27.80
C ALA A 115 -7.48 3.31 29.07
N LEU A 116 -8.75 3.67 28.95
CA LEU A 116 -9.62 4.03 30.08
C LEU A 116 -9.84 2.85 31.03
N ALA A 117 -10.04 1.64 30.51
CA ALA A 117 -10.17 0.43 31.35
C ALA A 117 -8.92 0.16 32.19
N ARG A 118 -7.71 0.46 31.71
CA ARG A 118 -6.48 0.31 32.51
C ARG A 118 -6.28 1.40 33.56
N VAL A 119 -6.77 2.61 33.30
CA VAL A 119 -6.61 3.76 34.20
C VAL A 119 -7.70 3.76 35.29
N PHE A 120 -8.93 3.36 34.95
CA PHE A 120 -10.06 3.35 35.87
C PHE A 120 -10.37 1.97 36.47
N GLY A 121 -9.87 0.87 35.90
CA GLY A 121 -10.10 -0.50 36.38
C GLY A 121 -9.17 -0.97 37.51
N ARG A 122 -8.37 -0.06 38.09
CA ARG A 122 -7.42 -0.39 39.17
C ARG A 122 -7.75 0.40 40.44
N ARG A 123 -8.99 0.28 40.92
CA ARG A 123 -9.41 0.71 42.26
C ARG A 123 -10.71 0.02 42.70
N SER A 124 -10.59 -1.27 43.02
CA SER A 124 -11.32 -2.00 44.09
C SER A 124 -11.07 -3.49 43.93
#